data_AF-A0AB74Q8F7-F1
#
_entry.id   AF-A0AB74Q8F7-F1
#
_cell.length_a   1.000
_cell.length_b   1.000
_cell.length_c   1.000
_cell.angle_alpha   90.00
_cell.angle_beta   90.00
_cell.angle_gamma   90.00
#
_symmetry.space_group_name_H-M   'P 1'
#
loop_
_entity.id
_entity.type
_entity.pdbx_description
1 polymer ?
#
loop_
_entity_poly.entity_id
_entity_poly.type
_entity_poly.pdbx_seq_one_letter_code
_entity_poly.pdbx_strand_id
1 'polypeptide(L)'
;MKLRVYRGDWFFNMGIVGFLNIIKKADKQAEIFIMEDYIEFDSLFLENFHEYYFNYFMDEYDVSKRIKKNIDYSINFIKSKPDRIKDGIKKIKDSVKQQNDKIKKFDEEKFNLIKEKLDSMSKIKSYDEFDSLEALVDETIDIFKIKSINDRLTANLYKYVVQDNYFGQVSFFNVAKAKLDLDGLKQVMFNDYLRQIIYFGELEDLLEENDYDKLKNYLNDRLNSIAKDINEKKVSKSSINTIEKIMKEINKNFIKKNKSIEDIKKYMDSLEVCEMCGLYKGILDEYSESNFAPLGVSTNNARNMFWNQAYVPSICDICKLILFCTPAGATYTRKNYLINEENEFYLFVNMDTCINELFERNNSLKAQKSEYSDSKDENPFNQLIKSIVEENTLKSEWQLRNILFVEFKASIDSKKCKINYFNIPTYLAKFFTDKYANKKIQSIYDYKLKSNVLDLLLKNRDLKHLINNILRNKVKNDMESNNKSNISGIDCFRVVQLRALINSYKKGVYKMDSKNLEKNDEKLRIIYYLGCDIHDYFVNKNSKNKIGGVSYKLLNSVKVGNKSDFMDTIIRVFMSAEKQMPAFILDIEIEKDLDFESIGHAFISGLISGKYEGKDKLPNEKEEK
;
A
#
# COMPACT_ATOMS: atom_id res chain seq x y z
N MET A 1 -13.21 -6.76 -32.76
CA MET A 1 -13.16 -5.29 -32.60
C MET A 1 -11.86 -4.93 -31.91
N LYS A 2 -11.19 -3.82 -32.31
CA LYS A 2 -10.10 -3.26 -31.50
C LYS A 2 -10.69 -2.48 -30.31
N LEU A 3 -10.43 -2.98 -29.11
CA LEU A 3 -10.85 -2.39 -27.84
C LEU A 3 -9.81 -1.37 -27.39
N ARG A 4 -10.21 -0.12 -27.16
CA ARG A 4 -9.40 0.94 -26.53
C ARG A 4 -9.83 1.18 -25.09
N VAL A 5 -8.86 1.29 -24.19
CA VAL A 5 -9.09 1.66 -22.79
C VAL A 5 -8.21 2.87 -22.47
N TYR A 6 -8.86 4.02 -22.31
CA TYR A 6 -8.19 5.28 -22.01
C TYR A 6 -7.91 5.42 -20.51
N ARG A 7 -6.84 6.15 -20.18
CA ARG A 7 -6.58 6.62 -18.82
C ARG A 7 -7.78 7.40 -18.30
N GLY A 8 -8.05 7.24 -17.01
CA GLY A 8 -9.08 7.95 -16.29
C GLY A 8 -8.53 8.49 -14.96
N ASP A 9 -9.35 8.41 -13.92
CA ASP A 9 -8.91 8.68 -12.57
C ASP A 9 -7.93 7.61 -12.04
N TRP A 10 -7.47 7.82 -10.81
CA TRP A 10 -6.49 6.95 -10.16
C TRP A 10 -6.95 5.49 -10.04
N PHE A 11 -8.24 5.22 -9.81
CA PHE A 11 -8.68 3.85 -9.57
C PHE A 11 -8.83 3.09 -10.89
N PHE A 12 -9.28 3.77 -11.94
CA PHE A 12 -9.32 3.17 -13.27
C PHE A 12 -7.90 2.95 -13.81
N ASN A 13 -7.01 3.91 -13.62
CA ASN A 13 -5.59 3.82 -13.97
C ASN A 13 -4.89 2.67 -13.22
N MET A 14 -5.24 2.42 -11.96
CA MET A 14 -4.78 1.25 -11.21
C MET A 14 -5.22 -0.06 -11.85
N GLY A 15 -6.45 -0.12 -12.39
CA GLY A 15 -6.94 -1.24 -13.18
C GLY A 15 -6.13 -1.47 -14.45
N ILE A 16 -5.80 -0.40 -15.19
CA ILE A 16 -4.97 -0.47 -16.40
C ILE A 16 -3.58 -1.01 -16.07
N VAL A 17 -2.92 -0.49 -15.04
CA VAL A 17 -1.61 -0.98 -14.57
C VAL A 17 -1.70 -2.46 -14.19
N GLY A 18 -2.77 -2.85 -13.50
CA GLY A 18 -3.03 -4.24 -13.12
C GLY A 18 -3.23 -5.17 -14.31
N PHE A 19 -3.98 -4.73 -15.33
CA PHE A 19 -4.18 -5.47 -16.58
C PHE A 19 -2.84 -5.70 -17.27
N LEU A 20 -2.04 -4.64 -17.43
CA LEU A 20 -0.70 -4.72 -18.01
C LEU A 20 0.24 -5.64 -17.21
N ASN A 21 0.13 -5.70 -15.89
CA ASN A 21 0.91 -6.61 -15.05
C ASN A 21 0.54 -8.07 -15.29
N ILE A 22 -0.75 -8.38 -15.43
CA ILE A 22 -1.24 -9.72 -15.77
C ILE A 22 -0.71 -10.13 -17.15
N ILE A 23 -0.79 -9.23 -18.14
CA ILE A 23 -0.30 -9.50 -19.50
C ILE A 23 1.21 -9.68 -19.52
N LYS A 24 1.94 -8.84 -18.78
CA LYS A 24 3.40 -8.92 -18.66
C LYS A 24 3.84 -10.26 -18.07
N LYS A 25 3.11 -10.78 -17.08
CA LYS A 25 3.38 -12.08 -16.46
C LYS A 25 3.08 -13.26 -17.39
N ALA A 26 2.12 -13.10 -18.29
CA ALA A 26 1.74 -14.12 -19.26
C ALA A 26 2.62 -14.13 -20.53
N ASP A 27 3.60 -13.22 -20.64
CA ASP A 27 4.43 -13.00 -21.83
C ASP A 27 3.58 -12.67 -23.08
N LYS A 28 2.56 -11.83 -22.89
CA LYS A 28 1.55 -11.46 -23.91
C LYS A 28 1.57 -10.00 -24.33
N GLN A 29 2.62 -9.27 -23.97
CA GLN A 29 2.73 -7.81 -24.17
C GLN A 29 2.66 -7.42 -25.65
N ALA A 30 3.16 -8.27 -26.56
CA ALA A 30 3.14 -8.02 -28.00
C ALA A 30 1.73 -7.96 -28.59
N GLU A 31 0.72 -8.49 -27.88
CA GLU A 31 -0.69 -8.47 -28.30
C GLU A 31 -1.42 -7.20 -27.81
N ILE A 32 -0.76 -6.35 -27.01
CA ILE A 32 -1.30 -5.10 -26.47
C ILE A 32 -0.53 -3.92 -27.04
N PHE A 33 -1.24 -3.02 -27.72
CA PHE A 33 -0.68 -1.76 -28.19
C PHE A 33 -0.82 -0.69 -27.11
N ILE A 34 0.29 -0.09 -26.69
CA ILE A 34 0.29 0.93 -25.63
C ILE A 34 0.60 2.29 -26.27
N MET A 35 -0.37 3.19 -26.22
CA MET A 35 -0.23 4.60 -26.61
C MET A 35 -0.04 5.48 -25.38
N GLU A 36 0.10 6.80 -25.60
CA GLU A 36 0.30 7.74 -24.50
C GLU A 36 -0.83 7.68 -23.47
N ASP A 37 -2.08 7.70 -23.95
CA ASP A 37 -3.27 7.79 -23.09
C ASP A 37 -4.21 6.60 -23.14
N TYR A 38 -3.93 5.57 -23.93
CA TYR A 38 -4.76 4.36 -23.99
C TYR A 38 -3.96 3.09 -24.26
N ILE A 39 -4.51 1.96 -23.82
CA ILE A 39 -4.13 0.64 -24.30
C ILE A 39 -5.15 0.16 -25.34
N GLU A 40 -4.69 -0.58 -26.34
CA GLU A 40 -5.52 -1.17 -27.38
C GLU A 40 -5.22 -2.65 -27.56
N PHE A 41 -6.25 -3.48 -27.69
CA PHE A 41 -6.13 -4.91 -27.94
C PHE A 41 -7.35 -5.45 -28.69
N ASP A 42 -7.22 -6.63 -29.29
CA ASP A 42 -8.33 -7.28 -29.98
C ASP A 42 -9.34 -7.87 -28.99
N SER A 43 -10.65 -7.77 -29.24
CA SER A 43 -11.65 -8.45 -28.40
C SER A 43 -11.41 -9.96 -28.28
N LEU A 44 -10.87 -10.60 -29.33
CA LEU A 44 -10.54 -12.03 -29.30
C LEU A 44 -9.40 -12.39 -28.35
N PHE A 45 -8.55 -11.41 -27.97
CA PHE A 45 -7.53 -11.61 -26.93
C PHE A 45 -8.13 -12.08 -25.60
N LEU A 46 -9.38 -11.69 -25.32
CA LEU A 46 -10.07 -12.04 -24.08
C LEU A 46 -10.48 -13.51 -23.99
N GLU A 47 -10.38 -14.30 -25.07
CA GLU A 47 -10.70 -15.74 -25.04
C GLU A 47 -9.90 -16.48 -23.97
N ASN A 48 -8.62 -16.12 -23.81
CA ASN A 48 -7.69 -16.76 -22.87
C ASN A 48 -7.38 -15.90 -21.64
N PHE A 49 -7.97 -14.71 -21.52
CA PHE A 49 -7.59 -13.75 -20.46
C PHE A 49 -7.83 -14.28 -19.04
N HIS A 50 -8.88 -15.06 -18.83
CA HIS A 50 -9.16 -15.69 -17.54
C HIS A 50 -8.02 -16.59 -17.07
N GLU A 51 -7.35 -17.31 -17.97
CA GLU A 51 -6.16 -18.10 -17.63
C GLU A 51 -5.03 -17.20 -17.14
N TYR A 52 -4.74 -16.12 -17.88
CA TYR A 52 -3.69 -15.16 -17.52
C TYR A 52 -3.96 -14.52 -16.16
N TYR A 53 -5.20 -14.10 -15.93
CA TYR A 53 -5.66 -13.50 -14.69
C TYR A 53 -5.42 -14.43 -13.50
N PHE A 54 -5.93 -15.66 -13.55
CA PHE A 54 -5.77 -16.58 -12.42
C PHE A 54 -4.30 -16.99 -12.24
N ASN A 55 -3.56 -17.26 -13.31
CA ASN A 55 -2.14 -17.62 -13.20
C ASN A 55 -1.30 -16.52 -12.52
N TYR A 56 -1.58 -15.25 -12.80
CA TYR A 56 -0.94 -14.12 -12.12
C TYR A 56 -1.16 -14.18 -10.59
N PHE A 57 -2.42 -14.31 -10.17
CA PHE A 57 -2.75 -14.30 -8.74
C PHE A 57 -2.36 -15.57 -8.01
N MET A 58 -2.36 -16.71 -8.69
CA MET A 58 -1.84 -17.96 -8.12
C MET A 58 -0.33 -17.88 -7.85
N ASP A 59 0.43 -17.15 -8.68
CA ASP A 59 1.85 -16.91 -8.44
C ASP A 59 2.10 -15.87 -7.33
N GLU A 60 1.35 -14.76 -7.33
CA GLU A 60 1.48 -13.67 -6.34
C GLU A 60 1.09 -14.11 -4.91
N TYR A 61 0.10 -14.99 -4.80
CA TYR A 61 -0.44 -15.47 -3.52
C TYR A 61 0.00 -16.89 -3.15
N ASP A 62 0.95 -17.48 -3.87
CA ASP A 62 1.43 -18.85 -3.70
C ASP A 62 1.71 -19.17 -2.21
N VAL A 63 0.88 -20.04 -1.64
CA VAL A 63 0.95 -20.42 -0.23
C VAL A 63 2.21 -21.23 0.07
N SER A 64 2.63 -22.11 -0.84
CA SER A 64 3.84 -22.90 -0.67
C SER A 64 5.09 -22.01 -0.55
N LYS A 65 5.21 -20.96 -1.39
CA LYS A 65 6.30 -19.98 -1.31
C LYS A 65 6.26 -19.19 0.00
N ARG A 66 5.07 -18.78 0.45
CA ARG A 66 4.88 -18.06 1.72
C ARG A 66 5.27 -18.90 2.93
N ILE A 67 4.85 -20.16 2.97
CA ILE A 67 5.21 -21.10 4.03
C ILE A 67 6.71 -21.32 4.05
N LYS A 68 7.32 -21.62 2.89
CA LYS A 68 8.77 -21.79 2.76
C LYS A 68 9.52 -20.58 3.32
N LYS A 69 9.16 -19.36 2.91
CA LYS A 69 9.80 -18.13 3.41
C LYS A 69 9.71 -17.97 4.93
N ASN A 70 8.55 -18.26 5.53
CA ASN A 70 8.39 -18.20 7.00
C ASN A 70 9.21 -19.25 7.73
N ILE A 71 9.33 -20.45 7.14
CA ILE A 71 10.16 -21.52 7.68
C ILE A 71 11.64 -21.16 7.54
N ASP A 72 12.09 -20.69 6.37
CA ASP A 72 13.48 -20.27 6.10
C ASP A 72 13.94 -19.20 7.10
N TYR A 73 13.08 -18.23 7.44
CA TYR A 73 13.36 -17.25 8.49
C TYR A 73 13.61 -17.92 9.86
N SER A 74 12.79 -18.92 10.20
CA SER A 74 12.92 -19.66 11.45
C SER A 74 14.16 -20.57 11.46
N ILE A 75 14.50 -21.16 10.32
CA ILE A 75 15.72 -21.95 10.11
C ILE A 75 16.96 -21.06 10.26
N ASN A 76 17.00 -19.90 9.62
CA ASN A 76 18.10 -18.94 9.75
C ASN A 76 18.24 -18.42 11.19
N PHE A 77 17.12 -18.23 11.90
CA PHE A 77 17.14 -17.92 13.32
C PHE A 77 17.78 -19.04 14.15
N ILE A 78 17.49 -20.31 13.87
CA ILE A 78 18.11 -21.46 14.54
C ILE A 78 19.61 -21.52 14.23
N LYS A 79 20.02 -21.35 12.96
CA LYS A 79 21.44 -21.30 12.55
C LYS A 79 22.21 -20.19 13.27
N SER A 80 21.58 -19.03 13.46
CA SER A 80 22.19 -17.88 14.13
C SER A 80 22.19 -17.98 15.67
N LYS A 81 21.27 -18.77 16.25
CA LYS A 81 21.11 -18.99 17.69
C LYS A 81 20.85 -20.47 17.98
N PRO A 82 21.89 -21.33 17.89
CA PRO A 82 21.75 -22.78 18.06
C PRO A 82 21.15 -23.19 19.40
N ASP A 83 21.44 -22.42 20.46
CA ASP A 83 20.91 -22.59 21.82
C ASP A 83 19.38 -22.42 21.91
N ARG A 84 18.76 -21.77 20.92
CA ARG A 84 17.32 -21.49 20.85
C ARG A 84 16.58 -22.34 19.82
N ILE A 85 17.10 -23.52 19.49
CA ILE A 85 16.47 -24.42 18.52
C ILE A 85 14.99 -24.72 18.84
N LYS A 86 14.64 -24.94 20.11
CA LYS A 86 13.26 -25.20 20.54
C LYS A 86 12.31 -24.04 20.23
N ASP A 87 12.77 -22.80 20.38
CA ASP A 87 11.99 -21.61 20.05
C ASP A 87 11.77 -21.51 18.54
N GLY A 88 12.79 -21.84 17.75
CA GLY A 88 12.70 -21.89 16.28
C GLY A 88 11.74 -22.96 15.79
N ILE A 89 11.84 -24.19 16.31
CA ILE A 89 10.92 -25.30 16.01
C ILE A 89 9.48 -24.92 16.35
N LYS A 90 9.25 -24.29 17.52
CA LYS A 90 7.92 -23.82 17.90
C LYS A 90 7.33 -22.85 16.87
N LYS A 91 8.12 -21.89 16.38
CA LYS A 91 7.68 -20.94 15.33
C LYS A 91 7.33 -21.65 14.02
N ILE A 92 8.14 -22.62 13.60
CA ILE A 92 7.88 -23.46 12.41
C ILE A 92 6.54 -24.18 12.58
N LYS A 93 6.36 -24.87 13.70
CA LYS A 93 5.12 -25.61 14.00
C LYS A 93 3.90 -24.72 13.98
N ASP A 94 3.94 -23.56 14.63
CA ASP A 94 2.81 -22.64 14.70
C ASP A 94 2.43 -22.13 13.30
N SER A 95 3.41 -21.80 12.45
CA SER A 95 3.19 -21.38 11.06
C SER A 95 2.59 -22.49 10.20
N VAL A 96 3.11 -23.72 10.29
CA VAL A 96 2.64 -24.86 9.49
C VAL A 96 1.25 -25.33 9.95
N LYS A 97 1.03 -25.41 11.26
CA LYS A 97 -0.25 -25.88 11.83
C LYS A 97 -1.44 -25.06 11.34
N GLN A 98 -1.31 -23.74 11.30
CA GLN A 98 -2.38 -22.85 10.81
C GLN A 98 -2.82 -23.15 9.37
N GLN A 99 -1.88 -23.57 8.51
CA GLN A 99 -2.21 -23.94 7.13
C GLN A 99 -2.68 -25.39 7.04
N ASN A 100 -2.10 -26.29 7.85
CA ASN A 100 -2.50 -27.70 7.89
C ASN A 100 -3.97 -27.86 8.31
N ASP A 101 -4.45 -27.07 9.28
CA ASP A 101 -5.85 -27.08 9.72
C ASP A 101 -6.85 -26.78 8.58
N LYS A 102 -6.41 -26.06 7.54
CA LYS A 102 -7.22 -25.81 6.33
C LYS A 102 -7.24 -27.02 5.39
N ILE A 103 -6.13 -27.76 5.29
CA ILE A 103 -6.01 -28.98 4.48
C ILE A 103 -6.97 -30.06 4.98
N LYS A 104 -7.14 -30.18 6.31
CA LYS A 104 -8.06 -31.15 6.92
C LYS A 104 -9.46 -31.17 6.30
N LYS A 105 -9.95 -30.02 5.82
CA LYS A 105 -11.29 -29.90 5.23
C LYS A 105 -11.45 -30.62 3.89
N PHE A 106 -10.36 -30.96 3.23
CA PHE A 106 -10.39 -31.43 1.84
C PHE A 106 -9.38 -32.51 1.48
N ASP A 107 -8.40 -32.80 2.34
CA ASP A 107 -7.43 -33.89 2.19
C ASP A 107 -6.94 -34.36 3.59
N GLU A 108 -7.60 -35.39 4.14
CA GLU A 108 -7.29 -35.90 5.48
C GLU A 108 -5.97 -36.68 5.52
N GLU A 109 -5.60 -37.36 4.43
CA GLU A 109 -4.36 -38.13 4.33
C GLU A 109 -3.14 -37.21 4.47
N LYS A 110 -3.09 -36.14 3.66
CA LYS A 110 -1.97 -35.20 3.69
C LYS A 110 -1.95 -34.37 4.96
N PHE A 111 -3.12 -34.08 5.55
CA PHE A 111 -3.21 -33.45 6.87
C PHE A 111 -2.50 -34.28 7.96
N ASN A 112 -2.77 -35.58 7.99
CA ASN A 112 -2.17 -36.50 8.96
C ASN A 112 -0.66 -36.65 8.73
N LEU A 113 -0.22 -36.73 7.47
CA LEU A 113 1.20 -36.80 7.13
C LEU A 113 1.98 -35.56 7.61
N ILE A 114 1.44 -34.36 7.42
CA ILE A 114 2.05 -33.12 7.95
C ILE A 114 2.09 -33.16 9.48
N LYS A 115 1.01 -33.62 10.12
CA LYS A 115 0.93 -33.70 11.59
C LYS A 115 2.01 -34.62 12.16
N GLU A 116 2.23 -35.79 11.57
CA GLU A 116 3.28 -36.74 11.96
C GLU A 116 4.68 -36.12 11.85
N LYS A 117 4.94 -35.36 10.77
CA LYS A 117 6.20 -34.63 10.62
C LYS A 117 6.38 -33.56 11.70
N LEU A 118 5.35 -32.78 12.01
CA LEU A 118 5.39 -31.78 13.09
C LEU A 118 5.62 -32.40 14.47
N ASP A 119 5.06 -33.58 14.72
CA ASP A 119 5.28 -34.32 15.97
C ASP A 119 6.71 -34.86 16.05
N SER A 120 7.27 -35.29 14.92
CA SER A 120 8.68 -35.71 14.81
C SER A 120 9.63 -34.55 15.04
N MET A 121 9.35 -33.37 14.45
CA MET A 121 10.12 -32.14 14.70
C MET A 121 10.16 -31.77 16.19
N SER A 122 9.10 -32.08 16.94
CA SER A 122 8.99 -31.73 18.36
C SER A 122 9.92 -32.55 19.26
N LYS A 123 10.42 -33.68 18.77
CA LYS A 123 11.31 -34.58 19.51
C LYS A 123 12.76 -34.08 19.49
N ILE A 124 13.12 -33.22 18.52
CA ILE A 124 14.45 -32.64 18.38
C ILE A 124 14.72 -31.65 19.53
N LYS A 125 15.82 -31.85 20.23
CA LYS A 125 16.16 -31.06 21.44
C LYS A 125 17.47 -30.31 21.36
N SER A 126 18.43 -30.76 20.54
CA SER A 126 19.72 -30.10 20.34
C SER A 126 19.98 -29.79 18.88
N TYR A 127 20.94 -28.90 18.64
CA TYR A 127 21.37 -28.53 17.29
C TYR A 127 22.10 -29.66 16.56
N ASP A 128 22.56 -30.70 17.25
CA ASP A 128 23.21 -31.86 16.62
C ASP A 128 22.26 -32.64 15.70
N GLU A 129 20.95 -32.52 15.96
CA GLU A 129 19.89 -33.14 15.16
C GLU A 129 19.37 -32.21 14.05
N PHE A 130 20.07 -31.12 13.75
CA PHE A 130 19.60 -30.07 12.84
C PHE A 130 19.41 -30.57 11.39
N ASP A 131 20.26 -31.47 10.88
CA ASP A 131 20.10 -32.05 9.55
C ASP A 131 18.77 -32.83 9.43
N SER A 132 18.38 -33.53 10.51
CA SER A 132 17.07 -34.19 10.59
C SER A 132 15.91 -33.19 10.60
N LEU A 133 16.10 -32.01 11.21
CA LEU A 133 15.10 -30.94 11.17
C LEU A 133 14.92 -30.40 9.75
N GLU A 134 16.02 -30.12 9.03
CA GLU A 134 15.98 -29.64 7.65
C GLU A 134 15.27 -30.64 6.74
N ALA A 135 15.59 -31.94 6.85
CA ALA A 135 14.90 -32.98 6.08
C ALA A 135 13.38 -33.02 6.34
N LEU A 136 12.96 -32.99 7.61
CA LEU A 136 11.52 -32.96 7.96
C LEU A 136 10.82 -31.70 7.44
N VAL A 137 11.52 -30.57 7.43
CA VAL A 137 11.03 -29.29 6.91
C VAL A 137 10.84 -29.36 5.40
N ASP A 138 11.83 -29.87 4.67
CA ASP A 138 11.77 -29.97 3.21
C ASP A 138 10.63 -30.90 2.77
N GLU A 139 10.50 -32.06 3.41
CA GLU A 139 9.39 -32.98 3.15
C GLU A 139 8.02 -32.34 3.45
N THR A 140 7.94 -31.47 4.47
CA THR A 140 6.71 -30.73 4.79
C THR A 140 6.40 -29.70 3.70
N ILE A 141 7.41 -28.96 3.24
CA ILE A 141 7.28 -27.99 2.16
C ILE A 141 6.86 -28.68 0.86
N ASP A 142 7.39 -29.86 0.56
CA ASP A 142 7.04 -30.62 -0.64
C ASP A 142 5.57 -31.05 -0.66
N ILE A 143 4.97 -31.37 0.49
CA ILE A 143 3.52 -31.59 0.58
C ILE A 143 2.76 -30.32 0.19
N PHE A 144 3.17 -29.14 0.68
CA PHE A 144 2.52 -27.88 0.29
C PHE A 144 2.72 -27.50 -1.17
N LYS A 145 3.74 -28.02 -1.86
CA LYS A 145 3.95 -27.82 -3.31
C LYS A 145 3.05 -28.70 -4.19
N ILE A 146 2.43 -29.75 -3.64
CA ILE A 146 1.50 -30.60 -4.39
C ILE A 146 0.40 -29.71 -4.99
N LYS A 147 0.23 -29.76 -6.32
CA LYS A 147 -0.65 -28.86 -7.06
C LYS A 147 -2.07 -28.79 -6.50
N SER A 148 -2.70 -29.94 -6.22
CA SER A 148 -4.07 -29.99 -5.67
C SER A 148 -4.21 -29.33 -4.29
N ILE A 149 -3.15 -29.32 -3.48
CA ILE A 149 -3.10 -28.67 -2.17
C ILE A 149 -2.82 -27.18 -2.34
N ASN A 150 -1.74 -26.84 -3.06
CA ASN A 150 -1.33 -25.45 -3.22
C ASN A 150 -2.42 -24.63 -3.93
N ASP A 151 -3.04 -25.19 -4.97
CA ASP A 151 -4.07 -24.49 -5.74
C ASP A 151 -5.27 -24.14 -4.86
N ARG A 152 -5.73 -25.09 -4.03
CA ARG A 152 -6.85 -24.86 -3.10
C ARG A 152 -6.50 -23.85 -2.01
N LEU A 153 -5.34 -23.98 -1.37
CA LEU A 153 -4.92 -23.06 -0.32
C LEU A 153 -4.71 -21.64 -0.87
N THR A 154 -4.04 -21.53 -2.02
CA THR A 154 -3.73 -20.28 -2.68
C THR A 154 -5.00 -19.60 -3.19
N ALA A 155 -5.91 -20.33 -3.84
CA ALA A 155 -7.19 -19.77 -4.28
C ALA A 155 -8.02 -19.24 -3.10
N ASN A 156 -8.05 -19.96 -1.97
CA ASN A 156 -8.76 -19.50 -0.76
C ASN A 156 -8.13 -18.24 -0.15
N LEU A 157 -6.81 -18.17 -0.09
CA LEU A 157 -6.09 -16.99 0.40
C LEU A 157 -6.31 -15.79 -0.51
N TYR A 158 -6.16 -15.99 -1.82
CA TYR A 158 -6.39 -14.97 -2.83
C TYR A 158 -7.82 -14.42 -2.75
N LYS A 159 -8.83 -15.30 -2.73
CA LYS A 159 -10.24 -14.95 -2.52
C LYS A 159 -10.39 -14.05 -1.30
N TYR A 160 -9.90 -14.50 -0.14
CA TYR A 160 -10.03 -13.76 1.10
C TYR A 160 -9.40 -12.36 1.04
N VAL A 161 -8.18 -12.25 0.49
CA VAL A 161 -7.46 -10.97 0.45
C VAL A 161 -8.10 -9.99 -0.52
N VAL A 162 -8.44 -10.45 -1.73
CA VAL A 162 -8.92 -9.58 -2.80
C VAL A 162 -10.41 -9.27 -2.67
N GLN A 163 -11.23 -10.24 -2.31
CA GLN A 163 -12.67 -10.02 -2.14
C GLN A 163 -12.93 -8.93 -1.09
N ASP A 164 -12.45 -9.07 0.15
CA ASP A 164 -12.80 -8.13 1.22
C ASP A 164 -12.28 -6.70 0.99
N ASN A 165 -11.17 -6.54 0.25
CA ASN A 165 -10.54 -5.23 0.04
C ASN A 165 -10.93 -4.54 -1.28
N TYR A 166 -11.36 -5.29 -2.30
CA TYR A 166 -11.57 -4.76 -3.66
C TYR A 166 -12.99 -4.97 -4.18
N PHE A 167 -13.66 -6.10 -3.89
CA PHE A 167 -14.87 -6.48 -4.63
C PHE A 167 -15.98 -7.06 -3.76
N GLY A 168 -17.21 -6.55 -3.93
CA GLY A 168 -18.36 -7.06 -3.20
C GLY A 168 -18.92 -8.39 -3.71
N GLN A 169 -20.16 -8.67 -3.29
CA GLN A 169 -20.84 -9.95 -3.53
C GLN A 169 -21.06 -10.30 -5.01
N VAL A 170 -20.94 -9.36 -5.95
CA VAL A 170 -21.21 -9.60 -7.38
C VAL A 170 -19.95 -10.04 -8.14
N SER A 171 -18.80 -10.15 -7.48
CA SER A 171 -17.59 -10.73 -8.09
C SER A 171 -17.67 -12.25 -8.23
N PHE A 172 -16.84 -12.81 -9.11
CA PHE A 172 -16.62 -14.26 -9.19
C PHE A 172 -16.00 -14.87 -7.90
N PHE A 173 -15.70 -14.04 -6.89
CA PHE A 173 -15.31 -14.47 -5.55
C PHE A 173 -16.45 -14.61 -4.55
N ASN A 174 -17.71 -14.45 -4.96
CA ASN A 174 -18.87 -14.63 -4.09
C ASN A 174 -18.80 -15.97 -3.30
N VAL A 175 -19.22 -15.93 -2.02
CA VAL A 175 -19.33 -17.10 -1.13
C VAL A 175 -20.12 -18.25 -1.75
N ALA A 176 -21.14 -17.97 -2.57
CA ALA A 176 -21.90 -18.98 -3.33
C ALA A 176 -21.01 -19.79 -4.30
N LYS A 177 -19.92 -19.18 -4.79
CA LYS A 177 -18.90 -19.76 -5.67
C LYS A 177 -17.71 -20.33 -4.88
N ALA A 178 -17.75 -20.35 -3.54
CA ALA A 178 -16.66 -20.82 -2.69
C ALA A 178 -16.34 -22.31 -2.85
N LYS A 179 -17.32 -23.13 -3.27
CA LYS A 179 -17.14 -24.56 -3.51
C LYS A 179 -16.42 -24.89 -4.83
N LEU A 180 -16.28 -23.93 -5.73
CA LEU A 180 -15.61 -24.13 -7.01
C LEU A 180 -14.09 -24.21 -6.82
N ASP A 181 -13.49 -25.15 -7.52
CA ASP A 181 -12.05 -25.23 -7.71
C ASP A 181 -11.56 -24.14 -8.68
N LEU A 182 -10.25 -24.10 -8.94
CA LEU A 182 -9.64 -23.08 -9.77
C LEU A 182 -10.23 -23.06 -11.19
N ASP A 183 -10.42 -24.23 -11.79
CA ASP A 183 -10.96 -24.35 -13.15
C ASP A 183 -12.43 -23.92 -13.21
N GLY A 184 -13.23 -24.26 -12.19
CA GLY A 184 -14.60 -23.75 -12.07
C GLY A 184 -14.65 -22.21 -11.98
N LEU A 185 -13.72 -21.58 -11.25
CA LEU A 185 -13.65 -20.11 -11.15
C LEU A 185 -13.23 -19.45 -12.48
N LYS A 186 -12.27 -20.06 -13.18
CA LYS A 186 -11.84 -19.65 -14.53
C LYS A 186 -13.01 -19.64 -15.51
N GLN A 187 -13.79 -20.72 -15.52
CA GLN A 187 -14.99 -20.82 -16.34
C GLN A 187 -16.05 -19.77 -15.97
N VAL A 188 -16.24 -19.51 -14.69
CA VAL A 188 -17.13 -18.43 -14.24
C VAL A 188 -16.66 -17.08 -14.76
N MET A 189 -15.37 -16.75 -14.65
CA MET A 189 -14.85 -15.47 -15.13
C MET A 189 -15.07 -15.31 -16.65
N PHE A 190 -14.77 -16.36 -17.42
CA PHE A 190 -14.98 -16.36 -18.86
C PHE A 190 -16.45 -16.14 -19.23
N ASN A 191 -17.34 -16.96 -18.65
CA ASN A 191 -18.75 -16.95 -19.00
C ASN A 191 -19.51 -15.71 -18.50
N ASP A 192 -19.15 -15.21 -17.32
CA ASP A 192 -19.87 -14.11 -16.67
C ASP A 192 -19.37 -12.71 -17.08
N TYR A 193 -18.11 -12.57 -17.52
CA TYR A 193 -17.49 -11.24 -17.72
C TYR A 193 -16.77 -11.05 -19.04
N LEU A 194 -16.25 -12.12 -19.67
CA LEU A 194 -15.48 -11.99 -20.92
C LEU A 194 -16.33 -12.27 -22.16
N ARG A 195 -17.23 -13.26 -22.07
CA ARG A 195 -18.00 -13.77 -23.21
C ARG A 195 -18.86 -12.69 -23.88
N GLN A 196 -19.51 -11.81 -23.10
CA GLN A 196 -20.31 -10.72 -23.65
C GLN A 196 -19.47 -9.72 -24.46
N ILE A 197 -18.27 -9.37 -23.96
CA ILE A 197 -17.34 -8.46 -24.63
C ILE A 197 -16.89 -9.05 -25.97
N ILE A 198 -16.52 -10.34 -25.98
CA ILE A 198 -16.08 -11.04 -27.19
C ILE A 198 -17.20 -11.05 -28.22
N TYR A 199 -18.42 -11.44 -27.84
CA TYR A 199 -19.56 -11.53 -28.76
C TYR A 199 -19.99 -10.17 -29.31
N PHE A 200 -19.91 -9.13 -28.50
CA PHE A 200 -20.17 -7.77 -28.97
C PHE A 200 -19.07 -7.31 -29.95
N GLY A 201 -17.81 -7.64 -29.68
CA GLY A 201 -16.69 -7.34 -30.58
C GLY A 201 -16.80 -8.07 -31.93
N GLU A 202 -17.18 -9.35 -31.93
CA GLU A 202 -17.47 -10.11 -33.16
C GLU A 202 -18.64 -9.48 -33.94
N LEU A 203 -19.70 -9.07 -33.26
CA LEU A 203 -20.86 -8.41 -33.87
C LEU A 203 -20.46 -7.09 -34.54
N GLU A 204 -19.67 -6.25 -33.86
CA GLU A 204 -19.19 -4.99 -34.43
C GLU A 204 -18.27 -5.20 -35.63
N ASP A 205 -17.35 -6.17 -35.59
CA ASP A 205 -16.51 -6.48 -36.74
C ASP A 205 -17.34 -6.87 -37.97
N LEU A 206 -18.38 -7.70 -37.79
CA LEU A 206 -19.28 -8.09 -38.87
C LEU A 206 -20.09 -6.91 -39.43
N LEU A 207 -20.45 -5.94 -38.59
CA LEU A 207 -21.09 -4.71 -39.04
C LEU A 207 -20.11 -3.84 -39.84
N GLU A 208 -18.83 -3.80 -39.47
CA GLU A 208 -17.80 -3.08 -40.21
C GLU A 208 -17.39 -3.75 -41.53
N GLU A 209 -17.36 -5.08 -41.58
CA GLU A 209 -17.16 -5.85 -42.81
C GLU A 209 -18.27 -5.60 -43.86
N ASN A 210 -19.44 -5.11 -43.43
CA ASN A 210 -20.62 -4.86 -44.26
C ASN A 210 -21.14 -6.11 -45.02
N ASP A 211 -20.92 -7.31 -44.48
CA ASP A 211 -21.42 -8.57 -45.04
C ASP A 211 -22.73 -9.01 -44.35
N TYR A 212 -23.85 -8.79 -45.03
CA TYR A 212 -25.18 -9.02 -44.46
C TYR A 212 -25.49 -10.51 -44.25
N ASP A 213 -25.07 -11.37 -45.18
CA ASP A 213 -25.35 -12.80 -45.10
C ASP A 213 -24.51 -13.45 -44.01
N LYS A 214 -23.25 -13.05 -43.89
CA LYS A 214 -22.37 -13.49 -42.80
C LYS A 214 -22.91 -13.05 -41.44
N LEU A 215 -23.34 -11.79 -41.30
CA LEU A 215 -23.99 -11.29 -40.07
C LEU A 215 -25.25 -12.08 -39.71
N LYS A 216 -26.12 -12.35 -40.69
CA LYS A 216 -27.35 -13.12 -40.49
C LYS A 216 -27.08 -14.54 -40.02
N ASN A 217 -26.10 -15.21 -40.62
CA ASN A 217 -25.70 -16.57 -40.22
C ASN A 217 -25.12 -16.57 -38.81
N TYR A 218 -24.20 -15.64 -38.53
CA TYR A 218 -23.61 -15.45 -37.21
C TYR A 218 -24.66 -15.27 -36.11
N LEU A 219 -25.65 -14.37 -36.31
CA LEU A 219 -26.70 -14.11 -35.33
C LEU A 219 -27.54 -15.36 -35.04
N ASN A 220 -27.90 -16.13 -36.06
CA ASN A 220 -28.68 -17.36 -35.88
C ASN A 220 -27.87 -18.42 -35.11
N ASP A 221 -26.61 -18.64 -35.50
CA ASP A 221 -25.74 -19.63 -34.87
C ASP A 221 -25.44 -19.27 -33.40
N ARG A 222 -25.12 -18.00 -33.13
CA ARG A 222 -24.83 -17.52 -31.77
C ARG A 222 -26.06 -17.55 -30.87
N LEU A 223 -27.23 -17.13 -31.34
CA LEU A 223 -28.46 -17.21 -30.55
C LEU A 223 -28.82 -18.66 -30.21
N ASN A 224 -28.63 -19.59 -31.15
CA ASN A 224 -28.83 -21.02 -30.90
C ASN A 224 -27.81 -21.58 -29.90
N SER A 225 -26.53 -21.22 -30.04
CA SER A 225 -25.47 -21.61 -29.10
C SER A 225 -25.73 -21.09 -27.69
N ILE A 226 -26.11 -19.82 -27.54
CA ILE A 226 -26.46 -19.21 -26.24
C ILE A 226 -27.63 -19.98 -25.61
N ALA A 227 -28.69 -20.26 -26.37
CA ALA A 227 -29.84 -21.01 -25.87
C ALA A 227 -29.45 -22.42 -25.39
N LYS A 228 -28.59 -23.11 -26.13
CA LYS A 228 -28.05 -24.43 -25.76
C LYS A 228 -27.25 -24.35 -24.45
N ASP A 229 -26.33 -23.41 -24.33
CA ASP A 229 -25.45 -23.29 -23.15
C ASP A 229 -26.21 -22.91 -21.88
N ILE A 230 -27.27 -22.11 -21.99
CA ILE A 230 -28.17 -21.80 -20.87
C ILE A 230 -28.91 -23.07 -20.43
N ASN A 231 -29.44 -23.85 -21.38
CA ASN A 231 -30.15 -25.11 -21.07
C ASN A 231 -29.23 -26.14 -20.41
N GLU A 232 -27.98 -26.21 -20.86
CA GLU A 232 -26.94 -27.08 -20.29
C GLU A 232 -26.33 -26.53 -18.98
N LYS A 233 -26.81 -25.37 -18.49
CA LYS A 233 -26.31 -24.69 -17.28
C LYS A 233 -24.81 -24.37 -17.31
N LYS A 234 -24.24 -24.22 -18.50
CA LYS A 234 -22.84 -23.79 -18.69
C LYS A 234 -22.67 -22.31 -18.39
N VAL A 235 -23.69 -21.51 -18.71
CA VAL A 235 -23.71 -20.05 -18.48
C VAL A 235 -25.00 -19.64 -17.79
N SER A 236 -24.90 -18.70 -16.86
CA SER A 236 -26.08 -18.15 -16.21
C SER A 236 -26.84 -17.23 -17.17
N LYS A 237 -28.18 -17.27 -17.14
CA LYS A 237 -29.00 -16.41 -17.99
C LYS A 237 -28.70 -14.93 -17.77
N SER A 238 -28.52 -14.52 -16.51
CA SER A 238 -28.18 -13.14 -16.14
C SER A 238 -26.88 -12.67 -16.79
N SER A 239 -25.89 -13.56 -16.90
CA SER A 239 -24.54 -13.26 -17.40
C SER A 239 -24.44 -12.95 -18.88
N ILE A 240 -25.42 -13.37 -19.70
CA ILE A 240 -25.40 -13.20 -21.16
C ILE A 240 -26.62 -12.42 -21.68
N ASN A 241 -27.48 -11.98 -20.76
CA ASN A 241 -28.80 -11.44 -21.07
C ASN A 241 -28.73 -10.19 -21.97
N THR A 242 -27.77 -9.31 -21.72
CA THR A 242 -27.69 -8.01 -22.38
C THR A 242 -27.29 -8.16 -23.84
N ILE A 243 -26.20 -8.89 -24.13
CA ILE A 243 -25.82 -9.20 -25.51
C ILE A 243 -26.88 -10.02 -26.24
N GLU A 244 -27.51 -11.00 -25.58
CA GLU A 244 -28.56 -11.81 -26.19
C GLU A 244 -29.77 -10.96 -26.57
N LYS A 245 -30.17 -9.99 -25.73
CA LYS A 245 -31.25 -9.04 -26.04
C LYS A 245 -30.91 -8.19 -27.26
N ILE A 246 -29.71 -7.61 -27.30
CA ILE A 246 -29.24 -6.82 -28.44
C ILE A 246 -29.30 -7.66 -29.72
N MET A 247 -28.72 -8.86 -29.71
CA MET A 247 -28.75 -9.78 -30.86
C MET A 247 -30.17 -10.18 -31.28
N LYS A 248 -31.08 -10.41 -30.33
CA LYS A 248 -32.50 -10.71 -30.62
C LYS A 248 -33.23 -9.52 -31.23
N GLU A 249 -32.96 -8.32 -30.75
CA GLU A 249 -33.56 -7.10 -31.31
C GLU A 249 -33.06 -6.85 -32.73
N ILE A 250 -31.76 -7.00 -32.97
CA ILE A 250 -31.18 -6.94 -34.32
C ILE A 250 -31.85 -7.98 -35.22
N ASN A 251 -31.91 -9.24 -34.78
CA ASN A 251 -32.50 -10.31 -35.57
C ASN A 251 -33.99 -10.07 -35.87
N LYS A 252 -34.78 -9.65 -34.87
CA LYS A 252 -36.23 -9.46 -35.00
C LYS A 252 -36.62 -8.19 -35.77
N ASN A 253 -35.98 -7.06 -35.45
CA ASN A 253 -36.41 -5.75 -35.94
C ASN A 253 -35.70 -5.33 -37.23
N PHE A 254 -34.57 -5.94 -37.56
CA PHE A 254 -33.75 -5.57 -38.72
C PHE A 254 -33.60 -6.76 -39.68
N ILE A 255 -33.01 -7.88 -39.24
CA ILE A 255 -32.72 -9.02 -40.12
C ILE A 255 -34.00 -9.62 -40.71
N LYS A 256 -34.98 -9.97 -39.87
CA LYS A 256 -36.27 -10.52 -40.32
C LYS A 256 -37.10 -9.54 -41.17
N LYS A 257 -36.80 -8.25 -41.10
CA LYS A 257 -37.46 -7.19 -41.88
C LYS A 257 -36.65 -6.76 -43.10
N ASN A 258 -35.54 -7.44 -43.41
CA ASN A 258 -34.62 -7.13 -44.51
C ASN A 258 -34.15 -5.66 -44.50
N LYS A 259 -33.90 -5.10 -43.31
CA LYS A 259 -33.30 -3.77 -43.17
C LYS A 259 -31.82 -3.79 -43.50
N SER A 260 -31.26 -2.63 -43.85
CA SER A 260 -29.85 -2.50 -44.20
C SER A 260 -28.94 -2.60 -42.98
N ILE A 261 -27.64 -2.90 -43.20
CA ILE A 261 -26.61 -2.85 -42.15
C ILE A 261 -26.52 -1.44 -41.56
N GLU A 262 -26.68 -0.41 -42.38
CA GLU A 262 -26.67 0.99 -41.95
C GLU A 262 -27.79 1.29 -40.93
N ASP A 263 -28.97 0.68 -41.09
CA ASP A 263 -30.05 0.80 -40.10
C ASP A 263 -29.67 0.13 -38.77
N ILE A 264 -28.92 -0.97 -38.82
CA ILE A 264 -28.42 -1.68 -37.63
C ILE A 264 -27.34 -0.84 -36.95
N LYS A 265 -26.40 -0.24 -37.70
CA LYS A 265 -25.39 0.67 -37.15
C LYS A 265 -26.02 1.86 -36.43
N LYS A 266 -27.05 2.49 -37.01
CA LYS A 266 -27.81 3.56 -36.35
C LYS A 266 -28.48 3.12 -35.05
N TYR A 267 -28.98 1.88 -35.00
CA TYR A 267 -29.52 1.32 -33.76
C TYR A 267 -28.43 1.11 -32.72
N MET A 268 -27.29 0.51 -33.09
CA MET A 268 -26.14 0.33 -32.22
C MET A 268 -25.65 1.69 -31.67
N ASP A 269 -25.66 2.72 -32.51
CA ASP A 269 -25.28 4.07 -32.13
C ASP A 269 -26.23 4.76 -31.15
N SER A 270 -27.51 4.37 -31.16
CA SER A 270 -28.54 4.87 -30.26
C SER A 270 -28.52 4.23 -28.88
N LEU A 271 -27.72 3.18 -28.69
CA LEU A 271 -27.57 2.53 -27.38
C LEU A 271 -26.90 3.48 -26.38
N GLU A 272 -27.28 3.34 -25.11
CA GLU A 272 -26.71 4.11 -24.01
C GLU A 272 -25.19 3.93 -23.92
N VAL A 273 -24.48 5.00 -23.55
CA VAL A 273 -23.02 5.00 -23.37
C VAL A 273 -22.66 4.77 -21.91
N CYS A 274 -21.55 4.08 -21.69
CA CYS A 274 -20.96 3.88 -20.38
C CYS A 274 -20.54 5.22 -19.76
N GLU A 275 -21.07 5.56 -18.59
CA GLU A 275 -20.71 6.81 -17.90
C GLU A 275 -19.26 6.79 -17.35
N MET A 276 -18.72 5.60 -17.07
CA MET A 276 -17.34 5.45 -16.54
C MET A 276 -16.26 5.80 -17.57
N CYS A 277 -16.40 5.34 -18.83
CA CYS A 277 -15.39 5.59 -19.87
C CYS A 277 -15.84 6.52 -20.99
N GLY A 278 -17.14 6.83 -21.09
CA GLY A 278 -17.70 7.67 -22.15
C GLY A 278 -17.56 7.10 -23.57
N LEU A 279 -17.14 5.83 -23.72
CA LEU A 279 -16.77 5.24 -25.02
C LEU A 279 -17.72 4.12 -25.46
N TYR A 280 -17.82 3.05 -24.65
CA TYR A 280 -18.55 1.84 -25.04
C TYR A 280 -20.05 1.98 -24.82
N LYS A 281 -20.84 1.41 -25.74
CA LYS A 281 -22.30 1.46 -25.72
C LYS A 281 -22.93 0.09 -25.47
N GLY A 282 -24.19 0.08 -25.03
CA GLY A 282 -25.03 -1.12 -25.04
C GLY A 282 -24.87 -2.02 -23.82
N ILE A 283 -23.78 -2.81 -23.74
CA ILE A 283 -23.59 -3.76 -22.63
C ILE A 283 -23.20 -3.00 -21.36
N LEU A 284 -24.21 -2.55 -20.63
CA LEU A 284 -24.09 -1.76 -19.41
C LEU A 284 -24.73 -2.50 -18.23
N ASP A 285 -24.12 -2.38 -17.07
CA ASP A 285 -24.76 -2.64 -15.78
C ASP A 285 -24.68 -1.40 -14.88
N GLU A 286 -25.28 -1.51 -13.71
CA GLU A 286 -25.16 -0.56 -12.61
C GLU A 286 -23.76 -0.62 -11.97
N TYR A 287 -23.08 0.52 -11.84
CA TYR A 287 -21.89 0.64 -10.99
C TYR A 287 -22.33 0.62 -9.53
N SER A 288 -21.61 -0.03 -8.63
CA SER A 288 -21.95 -0.16 -7.21
C SER A 288 -20.73 -0.63 -6.40
N GLU A 289 -20.86 -0.72 -5.07
CA GLU A 289 -19.87 -1.33 -4.16
C GLU A 289 -19.53 -2.78 -4.52
N SER A 290 -20.39 -3.42 -5.33
CA SER A 290 -20.17 -4.78 -5.79
C SER A 290 -19.13 -4.89 -6.90
N ASN A 291 -18.96 -3.83 -7.72
CA ASN A 291 -17.99 -3.76 -8.81
C ASN A 291 -16.61 -3.39 -8.31
N PHE A 292 -16.55 -2.42 -7.40
CA PHE A 292 -15.32 -2.01 -6.71
C PHE A 292 -15.70 -1.39 -5.37
N ALA A 293 -15.27 -2.03 -4.27
CA ALA A 293 -15.67 -1.66 -2.92
C ALA A 293 -15.11 -0.30 -2.48
N PRO A 294 -13.83 0.03 -2.75
CA PRO A 294 -13.40 1.41 -2.61
C PRO A 294 -14.18 2.29 -3.61
N LEU A 295 -14.79 3.38 -3.13
CA LEU A 295 -15.58 4.33 -3.94
C LEU A 295 -16.93 3.85 -4.49
N GLY A 296 -17.23 2.55 -4.48
CA GLY A 296 -18.56 2.07 -4.79
C GLY A 296 -19.58 2.39 -3.69
N VAL A 297 -20.81 2.68 -4.09
CA VAL A 297 -21.90 3.08 -3.18
C VAL A 297 -23.06 2.12 -3.33
N SER A 298 -23.67 1.77 -2.19
CA SER A 298 -24.89 0.96 -2.14
C SER A 298 -26.10 1.77 -2.59
N THR A 299 -26.35 1.79 -3.89
CA THR A 299 -27.40 2.59 -4.53
C THR A 299 -28.72 2.56 -3.79
N ASN A 300 -29.24 1.36 -3.52
CA ASN A 300 -30.57 1.19 -2.94
C ASN A 300 -30.63 1.66 -1.48
N ASN A 301 -29.52 1.56 -0.74
CA ASN A 301 -29.44 1.91 0.67
C ASN A 301 -29.02 3.37 0.90
N ALA A 302 -28.37 4.00 -0.09
CA ALA A 302 -27.80 5.34 0.00
C ALA A 302 -28.38 6.31 -1.04
N ARG A 303 -29.62 6.10 -1.50
CA ARG A 303 -30.29 6.98 -2.49
C ARG A 303 -30.26 8.46 -2.10
N ASN A 304 -30.35 8.75 -0.81
CA ASN A 304 -30.29 10.11 -0.27
C ASN A 304 -28.93 10.81 -0.46
N MET A 305 -27.87 10.07 -0.80
CA MET A 305 -26.55 10.60 -1.11
C MET A 305 -26.42 11.05 -2.58
N PHE A 306 -27.42 10.75 -3.42
CA PHE A 306 -27.43 11.13 -4.84
C PHE A 306 -28.29 12.35 -5.09
N TRP A 307 -27.86 13.15 -6.08
CA TRP A 307 -28.61 14.31 -6.53
C TRP A 307 -30.02 13.90 -6.98
N ASN A 308 -31.05 14.57 -6.45
CA ASN A 308 -32.46 14.25 -6.67
C ASN A 308 -32.86 12.79 -6.37
N GLN A 309 -32.08 12.06 -5.56
CA GLN A 309 -32.29 10.63 -5.29
C GLN A 309 -32.29 9.74 -6.55
N ALA A 310 -31.83 10.29 -7.69
CA ALA A 310 -31.71 9.57 -8.94
C ALA A 310 -30.32 8.97 -9.04
N TYR A 311 -30.26 7.65 -9.21
CA TYR A 311 -29.00 6.92 -9.37
C TYR A 311 -28.87 6.46 -10.81
N VAL A 312 -27.76 6.78 -11.47
CA VAL A 312 -27.56 6.46 -12.88
C VAL A 312 -26.12 6.07 -13.31
N PRO A 313 -25.06 5.93 -12.46
CA PRO A 313 -23.76 5.56 -13.01
C PRO A 313 -23.77 4.16 -13.62
N SER A 314 -23.77 4.12 -14.94
CA SER A 314 -23.68 2.92 -15.75
C SER A 314 -22.23 2.57 -16.02
N ILE A 315 -21.92 1.29 -16.04
CA ILE A 315 -20.59 0.77 -16.31
C ILE A 315 -20.64 -0.38 -17.31
N CYS A 316 -19.80 -0.31 -18.35
CA CYS A 316 -19.68 -1.39 -19.32
C CYS A 316 -18.80 -2.54 -18.82
N ASP A 317 -18.94 -3.71 -19.44
CA ASP A 317 -18.17 -4.91 -19.07
C ASP A 317 -16.65 -4.74 -19.23
N ILE A 318 -16.20 -3.92 -20.19
CA ILE A 318 -14.78 -3.62 -20.36
C ILE A 318 -14.25 -2.83 -19.17
N CYS A 319 -14.98 -1.82 -18.70
CA CYS A 319 -14.59 -1.09 -17.50
C CYS A 319 -14.57 -2.00 -16.27
N LYS A 320 -15.58 -2.87 -16.10
CA LYS A 320 -15.56 -3.86 -14.99
C LYS A 320 -14.36 -4.78 -15.06
N LEU A 321 -14.01 -5.27 -16.25
CA LEU A 321 -12.83 -6.11 -16.46
C LEU A 321 -11.55 -5.40 -16.01
N ILE A 322 -11.39 -4.14 -16.40
CA ILE A 322 -10.25 -3.32 -15.97
C ILE A 322 -10.26 -3.12 -14.44
N LEU A 323 -11.43 -2.88 -13.84
CA LEU A 323 -11.55 -2.79 -12.38
C LEU A 323 -11.21 -4.12 -11.68
N PHE A 324 -11.53 -5.27 -12.25
CA PHE A 324 -11.11 -6.57 -11.71
C PHE A 324 -9.59 -6.73 -11.67
N CYS A 325 -8.87 -6.01 -12.51
CA CYS A 325 -7.41 -6.04 -12.55
C CYS A 325 -6.76 -5.13 -11.49
N THR A 326 -7.51 -4.26 -10.80
CA THR A 326 -6.97 -3.35 -9.78
C THR A 326 -6.09 -3.98 -8.70
N PRO A 327 -6.32 -5.22 -8.19
CA PRO A 327 -5.45 -5.82 -7.18
C PRO A 327 -4.04 -6.12 -7.72
N ALA A 328 -3.90 -6.35 -9.02
CA ALA A 328 -2.60 -6.53 -9.67
C ALA A 328 -1.85 -5.21 -9.91
N GLY A 329 -2.56 -4.07 -9.87
CA GLY A 329 -1.99 -2.73 -10.02
C GLY A 329 -1.58 -2.08 -8.69
N ALA A 330 -2.12 -2.56 -7.58
CA ALA A 330 -1.86 -2.03 -6.26
C ALA A 330 -0.65 -2.69 -5.57
N THR A 331 0.03 -1.94 -4.70
CA THR A 331 1.14 -2.43 -3.86
C THR A 331 0.70 -2.55 -2.41
N TYR A 332 0.59 -3.76 -1.87
CA TYR A 332 0.33 -3.97 -0.43
C TYR A 332 1.54 -3.52 0.41
N THR A 333 1.29 -2.73 1.46
CA THR A 333 2.27 -2.27 2.44
C THR A 333 1.80 -2.48 3.87
N ARG A 334 2.75 -2.56 4.80
CA ARG A 334 2.49 -2.55 6.25
C ARG A 334 3.22 -1.38 6.91
N LYS A 335 2.49 -0.57 7.67
CA LYS A 335 3.00 0.59 8.41
C LYS A 335 3.52 0.13 9.76
N ASN A 336 4.82 -0.17 9.80
CA ASN A 336 5.52 -0.79 10.95
C ASN A 336 5.52 0.04 12.25
N TYR A 337 5.15 1.32 12.16
CA TYR A 337 5.00 2.23 13.31
C TYR A 337 3.58 2.23 13.91
N LEU A 338 2.61 1.57 13.25
CA LEU A 338 1.28 1.32 13.78
C LEU A 338 1.23 -0.10 14.37
N ILE A 339 0.79 -0.20 15.63
CA ILE A 339 0.80 -1.45 16.41
C ILE A 339 -0.51 -2.25 16.23
N ASN A 340 -1.57 -1.61 15.76
CA ASN A 340 -2.93 -2.17 15.70
C ASN A 340 -3.26 -2.74 14.30
N GLU A 341 -4.41 -3.41 14.20
CA GLU A 341 -4.98 -4.00 12.95
C GLU A 341 -5.18 -2.98 11.80
N GLU A 342 -5.00 -1.68 12.06
CA GLU A 342 -5.01 -0.61 11.07
C GLU A 342 -3.67 -0.42 10.33
N ASN A 343 -2.71 -1.32 10.47
CA ASN A 343 -1.37 -1.11 9.92
C ASN A 343 -1.15 -1.61 8.48
N GLU A 344 -2.18 -2.11 7.80
CA GLU A 344 -2.08 -2.65 6.44
C GLU A 344 -2.80 -1.73 5.45
N PHE A 345 -2.19 -1.48 4.29
CA PHE A 345 -2.77 -0.63 3.25
C PHE A 345 -2.37 -1.13 1.86
N TYR A 346 -3.14 -0.74 0.86
CA TYR A 346 -2.80 -0.86 -0.55
C TYR A 346 -2.43 0.51 -1.09
N LEU A 347 -1.34 0.57 -1.84
CA LEU A 347 -0.76 1.79 -2.37
C LEU A 347 -0.90 1.83 -3.88
N PHE A 348 -1.18 3.01 -4.42
CA PHE A 348 -1.11 3.29 -5.84
C PHE A 348 -0.60 4.71 -6.06
N VAL A 349 0.18 4.92 -7.11
CA VAL A 349 0.71 6.22 -7.49
C VAL A 349 0.08 6.60 -8.82
N ASN A 350 -0.79 7.59 -8.79
CA ASN A 350 -1.34 8.17 -9.99
C ASN A 350 -0.53 9.40 -10.40
N MET A 351 -0.26 9.52 -11.69
CA MET A 351 0.52 10.63 -12.25
C MET A 351 -0.14 11.12 -13.52
N ASP A 352 0.04 12.40 -13.81
CA ASP A 352 -0.32 12.97 -15.09
C ASP A 352 0.78 12.73 -16.14
N THR A 353 0.97 11.47 -16.53
CA THR A 353 2.02 11.00 -17.45
C THR A 353 1.48 9.88 -18.34
N CYS A 354 2.17 9.53 -19.42
CA CYS A 354 1.75 8.43 -20.28
C CYS A 354 1.64 7.08 -19.54
N ILE A 355 0.88 6.13 -20.12
CA ILE A 355 0.63 4.80 -19.53
C ILE A 355 1.92 4.05 -19.21
N ASN A 356 2.93 4.12 -20.10
CA ASN A 356 4.21 3.45 -19.88
C ASN A 356 4.92 3.98 -18.63
N GLU A 357 5.00 5.31 -18.45
CA GLU A 357 5.63 5.88 -17.24
C GLU A 357 4.82 5.54 -15.99
N LEU A 358 3.49 5.59 -16.06
CA LEU A 358 2.60 5.20 -14.96
C LEU A 358 2.81 3.74 -14.54
N PHE A 359 2.91 2.84 -15.52
CA PHE A 359 3.14 1.41 -15.34
C PHE A 359 4.51 1.14 -14.71
N GLU A 360 5.58 1.72 -15.26
CA GLU A 360 6.95 1.51 -14.76
C GLU A 360 7.14 2.07 -13.34
N ARG A 361 6.53 3.20 -12.99
CA ARG A 361 6.62 3.74 -11.62
C ARG A 361 5.91 2.86 -10.60
N ASN A 362 4.70 2.40 -10.89
CA ASN A 362 3.98 1.51 -9.96
C ASN A 362 4.66 0.13 -9.85
N ASN A 363 5.28 -0.36 -10.92
CA ASN A 363 6.06 -1.60 -10.85
C ASN A 363 7.38 -1.43 -10.11
N SER A 364 8.03 -0.28 -10.24
CA SER A 364 9.20 0.06 -9.41
C SER A 364 8.82 0.07 -7.92
N LEU A 365 7.68 0.67 -7.57
CA LEU A 365 7.13 0.64 -6.21
C LEU A 365 6.88 -0.81 -5.71
N LYS A 366 6.34 -1.68 -6.58
CA LYS A 366 6.07 -3.08 -6.25
C LYS A 366 7.36 -3.91 -6.09
N ALA A 367 8.34 -3.74 -6.98
CA ALA A 367 9.60 -4.49 -6.98
C ALA A 367 10.49 -4.17 -5.76
N GLN A 368 10.50 -2.91 -5.32
CA GLN A 368 11.27 -2.47 -4.16
C GLN A 368 10.79 -3.11 -2.84
N LYS A 369 9.55 -3.61 -2.79
CA LYS A 369 9.08 -4.44 -1.67
C LYS A 369 9.64 -5.87 -1.70
N SER A 370 9.81 -6.46 -2.89
CA SER A 370 10.21 -7.86 -3.01
C SER A 370 11.69 -8.10 -2.66
N GLU A 371 12.56 -7.13 -2.91
CA GLU A 371 14.01 -7.27 -2.67
C GLU A 371 14.43 -7.08 -1.20
N TYR A 372 13.63 -6.38 -0.38
CA TYR A 372 14.07 -5.92 0.94
C TYR A 372 13.41 -6.59 2.15
N SER A 373 12.65 -7.67 1.94
CA SER A 373 11.73 -8.32 2.90
C SER A 373 12.25 -8.82 4.28
N ASP A 374 13.37 -8.31 4.76
CA ASP A 374 13.97 -8.52 6.08
C ASP A 374 13.58 -7.44 7.09
N SER A 375 12.31 -7.38 7.52
CA SER A 375 11.87 -6.80 8.83
C SER A 375 12.27 -5.35 9.22
N LYS A 376 13.06 -4.64 8.41
CA LYS A 376 13.71 -3.35 8.68
C LYS A 376 13.24 -2.23 7.73
N ASP A 377 12.24 -2.51 6.90
CA ASP A 377 11.97 -1.68 5.73
C ASP A 377 11.32 -0.33 6.00
N GLU A 378 11.83 0.62 5.23
CA GLU A 378 11.29 1.94 4.93
C GLU A 378 10.02 1.77 4.07
N ASN A 379 8.99 2.59 4.30
CA ASN A 379 7.74 2.55 3.52
C ASN A 379 8.04 2.61 2.00
N PRO A 380 7.47 1.74 1.13
CA PRO A 380 7.69 1.77 -0.33
C PRO A 380 7.52 3.16 -0.95
N PHE A 381 6.60 3.95 -0.40
CA PHE A 381 6.42 5.33 -0.85
C PHE A 381 7.61 6.24 -0.57
N ASN A 382 8.31 6.06 0.56
CA ASN A 382 9.53 6.82 0.86
C ASN A 382 10.63 6.51 -0.15
N GLN A 383 10.72 5.26 -0.59
CA GLN A 383 11.65 4.83 -1.62
C GLN A 383 11.28 5.41 -2.99
N LEU A 384 9.99 5.50 -3.32
CA LEU A 384 9.54 6.22 -4.51
C LEU A 384 9.90 7.70 -4.47
N ILE A 385 9.67 8.40 -3.36
CA ILE A 385 10.10 9.80 -3.23
C ILE A 385 11.61 9.88 -3.42
N LYS A 386 12.37 8.99 -2.78
CA LYS A 386 13.82 8.95 -2.91
C LYS A 386 14.25 8.74 -4.37
N SER A 387 13.65 7.80 -5.09
CA SER A 387 13.98 7.53 -6.50
C SER A 387 13.66 8.70 -7.41
N ILE A 388 12.54 9.39 -7.18
CA ILE A 388 12.19 10.62 -7.92
C ILE A 388 13.18 11.73 -7.61
N VAL A 389 13.56 11.91 -6.34
CA VAL A 389 14.50 12.96 -5.89
C VAL A 389 15.93 12.72 -6.40
N GLU A 390 16.31 11.47 -6.65
CA GLU A 390 17.61 11.10 -7.23
C GLU A 390 17.74 11.46 -8.73
N GLU A 391 16.64 11.83 -9.40
CA GLU A 391 16.64 12.35 -10.78
C GLU A 391 17.06 13.84 -10.86
N ASN A 392 16.89 14.45 -12.05
CA ASN A 392 17.13 15.88 -12.25
C ASN A 392 16.18 16.72 -11.37
N THR A 393 16.73 17.62 -10.55
CA THR A 393 15.98 18.40 -9.53
C THR A 393 14.72 19.09 -10.06
N LEU A 394 14.77 19.73 -11.23
CA LEU A 394 13.60 20.42 -11.80
C LEU A 394 12.52 19.43 -12.24
N LYS A 395 12.95 18.32 -12.84
CA LYS A 395 12.06 17.22 -13.24
C LYS A 395 11.44 16.56 -12.01
N SER A 396 12.23 16.32 -10.96
CA SER A 396 11.78 15.75 -9.69
C SER A 396 10.75 16.65 -8.99
N GLU A 397 10.98 17.97 -8.94
CA GLU A 397 10.02 18.89 -8.34
C GLU A 397 8.68 18.88 -9.10
N TRP A 398 8.74 18.92 -10.43
CA TRP A 398 7.55 18.85 -11.28
C TRP A 398 6.80 17.52 -11.10
N GLN A 399 7.52 16.40 -11.12
CA GLN A 399 6.93 15.07 -10.92
C GLN A 399 6.28 14.94 -9.55
N LEU A 400 6.96 15.33 -8.46
CA LEU A 400 6.39 15.28 -7.11
C LEU A 400 5.10 16.11 -7.02
N ARG A 401 5.06 17.30 -7.65
CA ARG A 401 3.86 18.16 -7.65
C ARG A 401 2.67 17.55 -8.39
N ASN A 402 2.90 16.69 -9.37
CA ASN A 402 1.87 16.06 -10.20
C ASN A 402 1.62 14.59 -9.84
N ILE A 403 2.10 14.15 -8.67
CA ILE A 403 1.79 12.84 -8.12
C ILE A 403 0.59 12.95 -7.19
N LEU A 404 -0.39 12.09 -7.43
CA LEU A 404 -1.42 11.71 -6.48
C LEU A 404 -1.07 10.33 -5.93
N PHE A 405 -0.63 10.29 -4.68
CA PHE A 405 -0.43 9.04 -3.97
C PHE A 405 -1.72 8.65 -3.26
N VAL A 406 -2.16 7.40 -3.47
CA VAL A 406 -3.38 6.86 -2.89
C VAL A 406 -3.00 5.71 -1.98
N GLU A 407 -3.46 5.76 -0.74
CA GLU A 407 -3.44 4.61 0.16
C GLU A 407 -4.87 4.26 0.59
N PHE A 408 -5.23 3.00 0.50
CA PHE A 408 -6.55 2.55 0.92
C PHE A 408 -6.53 1.21 1.65
N LYS A 409 -7.53 1.01 2.50
CA LYS A 409 -7.91 -0.26 3.09
C LYS A 409 -9.43 -0.30 3.12
N ALA A 410 -10.02 -1.30 2.51
CA ALA A 410 -11.44 -1.56 2.60
C ALA A 410 -11.67 -2.89 3.32
N SER A 411 -12.82 -3.01 3.95
CA SER A 411 -13.36 -4.27 4.41
C SER A 411 -14.87 -4.19 4.21
N ILE A 412 -15.34 -5.02 3.30
CA ILE A 412 -16.74 -5.09 2.89
C ILE A 412 -17.56 -5.71 4.00
N ASP A 413 -17.01 -6.73 4.66
CA ASP A 413 -17.66 -7.38 5.80
C ASP A 413 -17.92 -6.39 6.94
N SER A 414 -16.94 -5.54 7.24
CA SER A 414 -17.08 -4.50 8.28
C SER A 414 -17.70 -3.20 7.78
N LYS A 415 -18.03 -3.11 6.48
CA LYS A 415 -18.55 -1.91 5.79
C LYS A 415 -17.71 -0.66 6.03
N LYS A 416 -16.38 -0.82 6.03
CA LYS A 416 -15.42 0.26 6.28
C LYS A 416 -14.50 0.42 5.08
N CYS A 417 -14.36 1.65 4.62
CA CYS A 417 -13.33 2.02 3.64
C CYS A 417 -12.56 3.21 4.19
N LYS A 418 -11.24 3.08 4.28
CA LYS A 418 -10.32 4.15 4.64
C LYS A 418 -9.47 4.43 3.42
N ILE A 419 -9.64 5.61 2.84
CA ILE A 419 -8.86 6.09 1.70
C ILE A 419 -8.17 7.37 2.12
N ASN A 420 -6.88 7.50 1.83
CA ASN A 420 -6.17 8.77 1.96
C ASN A 420 -5.56 9.12 0.61
N TYR A 421 -5.76 10.38 0.23
CA TYR A 421 -5.19 11.01 -0.93
C TYR A 421 -4.08 11.95 -0.49
N PHE A 422 -2.90 11.79 -1.06
CA PHE A 422 -1.76 12.65 -0.78
C PHE A 422 -1.29 13.30 -2.08
N ASN A 423 -1.48 14.61 -2.13
CA ASN A 423 -0.85 15.47 -3.11
C ASN A 423 0.37 16.12 -2.46
N ILE A 424 1.47 16.25 -3.19
CA ILE A 424 2.68 16.88 -2.67
C ILE A 424 2.65 18.38 -3.01
N PRO A 425 2.41 19.27 -2.04
CA PRO A 425 2.39 20.70 -2.29
C PRO A 425 3.79 21.20 -2.68
N THR A 426 3.87 22.33 -3.38
CA THR A 426 5.13 22.90 -3.89
C THR A 426 6.22 23.04 -2.82
N TYR A 427 5.88 23.49 -1.61
CA TYR A 427 6.87 23.61 -0.53
C TYR A 427 7.48 22.26 -0.13
N LEU A 428 6.66 21.19 -0.15
CA LEU A 428 7.07 19.86 0.25
C LEU A 428 7.86 19.16 -0.88
N ALA A 429 7.46 19.37 -2.14
CA ALA A 429 8.22 18.91 -3.30
C ALA A 429 9.64 19.49 -3.26
N LYS A 430 9.75 20.82 -3.08
CA LYS A 430 11.05 21.50 -2.94
C LYS A 430 11.86 20.99 -1.75
N PHE A 431 11.20 20.79 -0.61
CA PHE A 431 11.83 20.22 0.57
C PHE A 431 12.39 18.82 0.31
N PHE A 432 11.68 17.95 -0.41
CA PHE A 432 12.20 16.62 -0.74
C PHE A 432 13.36 16.67 -1.74
N THR A 433 13.32 17.57 -2.71
CA THR A 433 14.41 17.74 -3.69
C THR A 433 15.64 18.47 -3.15
N ASP A 434 15.52 19.19 -2.04
CA ASP A 434 16.62 19.91 -1.42
C ASP A 434 17.62 18.95 -0.76
N LYS A 435 18.90 19.08 -1.13
CA LYS A 435 19.97 18.19 -0.66
C LYS A 435 20.17 18.30 0.86
N TYR A 436 20.03 19.50 1.42
CA TYR A 436 20.19 19.71 2.87
C TYR A 436 19.05 19.07 3.67
N ALA A 437 17.80 19.30 3.25
CA ALA A 437 16.62 18.69 3.84
C ALA A 437 16.63 17.16 3.73
N ASN A 438 17.00 16.60 2.57
CA ASN A 438 17.09 15.14 2.39
C ASN A 438 18.13 14.53 3.36
N LYS A 439 19.31 15.15 3.49
CA LYS A 439 20.32 14.73 4.48
C LYS A 439 19.76 14.72 5.91
N LYS A 440 18.89 15.68 6.27
CA LYS A 440 18.23 15.74 7.58
C LYS A 440 17.24 14.61 7.78
N ILE A 441 16.40 14.30 6.79
CA ILE A 441 15.50 13.14 6.82
C ILE A 441 16.30 11.85 7.03
N GLN A 442 17.36 11.67 6.24
CA GLN A 442 18.18 10.45 6.29
C GLN A 442 18.95 10.29 7.60
N SER A 443 19.23 11.39 8.30
CA SER A 443 19.91 11.35 9.59
C SER A 443 19.10 10.67 10.69
N ILE A 444 17.77 10.55 10.58
CA ILE A 444 16.94 9.84 11.57
C ILE A 444 17.29 8.34 11.50
N TYR A 445 17.83 7.78 12.58
CA TYR A 445 18.34 6.41 12.58
C TYR A 445 17.22 5.38 12.78
N ASP A 446 16.29 5.65 13.70
CA ASP A 446 15.14 4.77 13.91
C ASP A 446 14.20 4.77 12.68
N TYR A 447 14.14 3.63 12.00
CA TYR A 447 13.38 3.47 10.75
C TYR A 447 11.86 3.62 10.94
N LYS A 448 11.31 3.21 12.09
CA LYS A 448 9.88 3.34 12.39
C LYS A 448 9.53 4.81 12.59
N LEU A 449 10.38 5.54 13.31
CA LEU A 449 10.25 6.98 13.50
C LEU A 449 10.38 7.72 12.17
N LYS A 450 11.41 7.42 11.37
CA LYS A 450 11.60 8.03 10.04
C LYS A 450 10.35 7.83 9.16
N SER A 451 9.81 6.61 9.14
CA SER A 451 8.60 6.28 8.39
C SER A 451 7.36 7.03 8.87
N ASN A 452 7.18 7.18 10.20
CA ASN A 452 6.07 7.93 10.77
C ASN A 452 6.19 9.44 10.49
N VAL A 453 7.40 9.99 10.57
CA VAL A 453 7.69 11.40 10.23
C VAL A 453 7.31 11.68 8.79
N LEU A 454 7.75 10.84 7.84
CA LEU A 454 7.43 11.00 6.42
C LEU A 454 5.92 10.90 6.16
N ASP A 455 5.22 9.93 6.77
CA ASP A 455 3.75 9.82 6.68
C ASP A 455 3.03 11.09 7.18
N LEU A 456 3.46 11.66 8.30
CA LEU A 456 2.89 12.92 8.82
C LEU A 456 3.17 14.11 7.91
N LEU A 457 4.38 14.20 7.32
CA LEU A 457 4.72 15.26 6.37
C LEU A 457 3.80 15.24 5.14
N LEU A 458 3.52 14.05 4.61
CA LEU A 458 2.61 13.85 3.47
C LEU A 458 1.16 14.16 3.81
N LYS A 459 0.75 13.85 5.04
CA LYS A 459 -0.54 14.25 5.61
C LYS A 459 -0.64 15.74 5.92
N ASN A 460 0.42 16.51 5.65
CA ASN A 460 0.58 17.90 6.05
C ASN A 460 0.27 18.13 7.56
N ARG A 461 0.63 17.16 8.39
CA ARG A 461 0.48 17.23 9.85
C ARG A 461 1.77 17.73 10.48
N ASP A 462 1.62 18.57 11.50
CA ASP A 462 2.75 19.06 12.29
C ASP A 462 3.37 17.93 13.12
N LEU A 463 4.71 17.87 13.16
CA LEU A 463 5.49 16.88 13.90
C LEU A 463 5.52 17.13 15.42
N LYS A 464 5.02 18.27 15.92
CA LYS A 464 5.10 18.65 17.35
C LYS A 464 4.44 17.62 18.28
N HIS A 465 3.30 17.06 17.87
CA HIS A 465 2.61 16.05 18.67
C HIS A 465 3.39 14.73 18.70
N LEU A 466 4.03 14.35 17.59
CA LEU A 466 4.90 13.17 17.53
C LEU A 466 6.11 13.35 18.45
N ILE A 467 6.80 14.48 18.34
CA ILE A 467 7.96 14.84 19.19
C ILE A 467 7.57 14.79 20.67
N ASN A 468 6.50 15.48 21.06
CA ASN A 468 6.04 15.53 22.45
C ASN A 468 5.69 14.13 23.00
N ASN A 469 5.02 13.29 22.20
CA ASN A 469 4.67 11.93 22.63
C ASN A 469 5.89 11.03 22.80
N ILE A 470 6.89 11.14 21.92
CA ILE A 470 8.15 10.39 22.03
C ILE A 470 8.89 10.79 23.31
N LEU A 471 9.08 12.09 23.54
CA LEU A 471 9.77 12.59 24.73
C LEU A 471 9.02 12.18 26.01
N ARG A 472 7.70 12.30 26.04
CA ARG A 472 6.88 11.91 27.19
C ARG A 472 6.98 10.42 27.49
N ASN A 473 6.93 9.55 26.48
CA ASN A 473 7.08 8.12 26.66
C ASN A 473 8.47 7.77 27.19
N LYS A 474 9.51 8.46 26.73
CA LYS A 474 10.87 8.28 27.24
C LYS A 474 11.00 8.66 28.71
N VAL A 475 10.48 9.83 29.10
CA VAL A 475 10.43 10.27 30.52
C VAL A 475 9.71 9.25 31.40
N LYS A 476 8.58 8.69 30.93
CA LYS A 476 7.85 7.65 31.68
C LYS A 476 8.65 6.36 31.81
N ASN A 477 9.26 5.88 30.74
CA ASN A 477 10.04 4.63 30.76
C ASN A 477 11.27 4.75 31.69
N ASP A 478 11.93 5.92 31.69
CA ASP A 478 13.05 6.21 32.59
C ASP A 478 12.62 6.25 34.08
N MET A 479 11.35 6.62 34.36
CA MET A 479 10.77 6.57 35.71
C MET A 479 10.33 5.16 36.12
N GLU A 480 9.82 4.36 35.17
CA GLU A 480 9.17 3.07 35.44
C GLU A 480 10.10 1.85 35.28
N SER A 481 11.41 2.05 35.00
CA SER A 481 12.40 0.98 34.75
C SER A 481 12.01 -0.03 33.65
N ASN A 482 11.09 0.35 32.77
CA ASN A 482 10.53 -0.51 31.73
C ASN A 482 10.99 -0.03 30.35
N ASN A 483 12.08 -0.61 29.83
CA ASN A 483 12.61 -0.30 28.50
C ASN A 483 11.69 -0.87 27.39
N LYS A 484 10.66 -0.12 27.00
CA LYS A 484 9.77 -0.50 25.90
C LYS A 484 9.95 0.30 24.60
N SER A 485 10.67 1.44 24.60
CA SER A 485 10.94 2.22 23.38
C SER A 485 12.44 2.45 23.15
N ASN A 486 12.96 1.96 22.02
CA ASN A 486 14.38 2.11 21.62
C ASN A 486 14.73 3.45 20.95
N ILE A 487 13.79 4.41 20.85
CA ILE A 487 14.04 5.69 20.17
C ILE A 487 15.02 6.53 20.98
N SER A 488 16.14 6.87 20.35
CA SER A 488 17.17 7.72 20.94
C SER A 488 16.68 9.17 21.06
N GLY A 489 17.13 9.91 22.07
CA GLY A 489 16.70 11.31 22.19
C GLY A 489 17.42 12.21 21.18
N ILE A 490 18.56 11.77 20.63
CA ILE A 490 19.18 12.38 19.44
C ILE A 490 18.30 12.23 18.20
N ASP A 491 17.64 11.09 17.99
CA ASP A 491 16.66 10.96 16.89
C ASP A 491 15.47 11.90 17.11
N CYS A 492 15.01 12.06 18.35
CA CYS A 492 13.97 13.05 18.64
C CYS A 492 14.42 14.48 18.30
N PHE A 493 15.65 14.85 18.67
CA PHE A 493 16.23 16.14 18.30
C PHE A 493 16.35 16.32 16.78
N ARG A 494 16.74 15.30 16.02
CA ARG A 494 16.75 15.34 14.55
C ARG A 494 15.35 15.64 13.99
N VAL A 495 14.29 15.09 14.59
CA VAL A 495 12.90 15.41 14.20
C VAL A 495 12.54 16.86 14.55
N VAL A 496 13.03 17.41 15.66
CA VAL A 496 12.87 18.84 15.99
C VAL A 496 13.53 19.73 14.93
N GLN A 497 14.77 19.44 14.54
CA GLN A 497 15.47 20.15 13.47
C GLN A 497 14.70 20.07 12.15
N LEU A 498 14.20 18.89 11.80
CA LEU A 498 13.41 18.67 10.59
C LEU A 498 12.10 19.49 10.61
N ARG A 499 11.42 19.55 11.76
CA ARG A 499 10.20 20.35 11.94
C ARG A 499 10.46 21.84 11.70
N ALA A 500 11.52 22.39 12.30
CA ALA A 500 11.88 23.80 12.10
C ALA A 500 12.21 24.09 10.62
N LEU A 501 12.90 23.16 9.97
CA LEU A 501 13.24 23.25 8.55
C LEU A 501 11.97 23.28 7.68
N ILE A 502 11.06 22.30 7.81
CA ILE A 502 9.84 22.26 7.00
C ILE A 502 8.91 23.46 7.28
N ASN A 503 8.85 23.95 8.51
CA ASN A 503 8.11 25.17 8.84
C ASN A 503 8.66 26.40 8.11
N SER A 504 9.98 26.45 7.88
CA SER A 504 10.60 27.49 7.08
C SER A 504 10.17 27.39 5.60
N TYR A 505 10.13 26.18 5.04
CA TYR A 505 9.59 25.95 3.67
C TYR A 505 8.13 26.40 3.54
N LYS A 506 7.30 26.15 4.58
CA LYS A 506 5.90 26.57 4.61
C LYS A 506 5.71 28.10 4.64
N LYS A 507 6.64 28.85 5.24
CA LYS A 507 6.60 30.33 5.32
C LYS A 507 6.92 31.03 3.98
N GLY A 508 7.37 30.29 2.97
CA GLY A 508 7.59 30.78 1.61
C GLY A 508 9.00 30.54 1.08
N VAL A 509 9.08 29.82 -0.04
CA VAL A 509 10.34 29.34 -0.65
C VAL A 509 11.26 30.48 -1.10
N TYR A 510 10.70 31.60 -1.59
CA TYR A 510 11.49 32.74 -2.10
C TYR A 510 12.15 33.59 -1.00
N LYS A 511 11.83 33.33 0.27
CA LYS A 511 12.47 33.99 1.43
C LYS A 511 13.55 33.11 2.08
N MET A 512 13.91 31.99 1.45
CA MET A 512 14.87 31.03 1.99
C MET A 512 16.29 31.44 1.62
N ASP A 513 17.01 32.04 2.57
CA ASP A 513 18.46 32.14 2.55
C ASP A 513 19.02 30.88 3.21
N SER A 514 19.83 30.09 2.48
CA SER A 514 20.49 28.88 3.02
C SER A 514 21.28 29.18 4.29
N LYS A 515 21.86 30.38 4.40
CA LYS A 515 22.56 30.83 5.61
C LYS A 515 21.64 30.96 6.82
N ASN A 516 20.37 31.34 6.64
CA ASN A 516 19.41 31.45 7.74
C ASN A 516 18.94 30.07 8.23
N LEU A 517 18.83 29.10 7.32
CA LEU A 517 18.50 27.72 7.70
C LEU A 517 19.62 27.09 8.54
N GLU A 518 20.88 27.26 8.13
CA GLU A 518 22.03 26.76 8.88
C GLU A 518 22.16 27.43 10.25
N LYS A 519 21.96 28.75 10.34
CA LYS A 519 21.94 29.47 11.62
C LYS A 519 20.85 28.96 12.57
N ASN A 520 19.65 28.69 12.07
CA ASN A 520 18.57 28.15 12.88
C ASN A 520 18.88 26.72 13.36
N ASP A 521 19.51 25.91 12.52
CA ASP A 521 19.97 24.58 12.90
C ASP A 521 21.04 24.62 14.00
N GLU A 522 21.99 25.56 13.88
CA GLU A 522 23.03 25.81 14.87
C GLU A 522 22.44 26.26 16.21
N LYS A 523 21.53 27.24 16.20
CA LYS A 523 20.79 27.67 17.41
C LYS A 523 20.12 26.48 18.11
N LEU A 524 19.41 25.62 17.36
CA LEU A 524 18.78 24.42 17.91
C LEU A 524 19.80 23.43 18.50
N ARG A 525 20.97 23.28 17.89
CA ARG A 525 22.05 22.43 18.43
C ARG A 525 22.59 22.97 19.75
N ILE A 526 22.83 24.28 19.84
CA ILE A 526 23.28 24.91 21.08
C ILE A 526 22.25 24.65 22.18
N ILE A 527 20.95 24.84 21.90
CA ILE A 527 19.86 24.55 22.86
C ILE A 527 19.88 23.08 23.32
N TYR A 528 20.05 22.15 22.38
CA TYR A 528 20.16 20.73 22.70
C TYR A 528 21.34 20.43 23.63
N TYR A 529 22.53 20.96 23.30
CA TYR A 529 23.72 20.74 24.13
C TYR A 529 23.61 21.36 25.51
N LEU A 530 22.91 22.48 25.67
CA LEU A 530 22.60 23.03 27.00
C LEU A 530 21.74 22.07 27.82
N GLY A 531 20.77 21.40 27.19
CA GLY A 531 20.01 20.33 27.83
C GLY A 531 20.91 19.18 28.28
N CYS A 532 21.82 18.71 27.41
CA CYS A 532 22.80 17.67 27.75
C CYS A 532 23.73 18.10 28.90
N ASP A 533 24.20 19.33 28.89
CA ASP A 533 25.05 19.89 29.93
C ASP A 533 24.37 19.92 31.30
N ILE A 534 23.07 20.18 31.33
CA ILE A 534 22.26 20.12 32.56
C ILE A 534 22.02 18.67 32.98
N HIS A 535 21.76 17.78 32.02
CA HIS A 535 21.65 16.34 32.28
C HIS A 535 22.90 15.81 32.98
N ASP A 536 24.07 16.03 32.39
CA ASP A 536 25.35 15.53 32.89
C ASP A 536 25.64 16.08 34.29
N TYR A 537 25.31 17.35 34.55
CA TYR A 537 25.43 17.94 35.89
C TYR A 537 24.59 17.18 36.92
N PHE A 538 23.30 16.93 36.63
CA PHE A 538 22.43 16.21 37.57
C PHE A 538 22.85 14.74 37.74
N VAL A 539 23.34 14.08 36.69
CA VAL A 539 23.88 12.72 36.78
C VAL A 539 25.12 12.69 37.67
N ASN A 540 26.09 13.58 37.43
CA ASN A 540 27.33 13.67 38.20
C ASN A 540 27.11 14.00 39.69
N LYS A 541 26.01 14.70 40.02
CA LYS A 541 25.60 15.01 41.40
C LYS A 541 24.62 13.98 41.99
N ASN A 542 24.52 12.77 41.43
CA ASN A 542 23.59 11.70 41.86
C ASN A 542 22.12 12.14 41.98
N SER A 543 21.72 13.14 41.19
CA SER A 543 20.37 13.75 41.17
C SER A 543 19.60 13.44 39.89
N LYS A 544 19.88 12.28 39.26
CA LYS A 544 19.27 11.84 37.99
C LYS A 544 17.73 11.80 38.05
N ASN A 545 17.16 11.50 39.20
CA ASN A 545 15.71 11.49 39.44
C ASN A 545 15.03 12.85 39.16
N LYS A 546 15.75 13.97 39.28
CA LYS A 546 15.21 15.31 38.99
C LYS A 546 14.92 15.52 37.50
N ILE A 547 15.69 14.86 36.62
CA ILE A 547 15.60 15.02 35.16
C ILE A 547 14.20 14.68 34.66
N GLY A 548 13.64 13.56 35.11
CA GLY A 548 12.31 13.13 34.69
C GLY A 548 11.21 14.11 35.11
N GLY A 549 11.23 14.55 36.38
CA GLY A 549 10.22 15.47 36.91
C GLY A 549 10.27 16.85 36.24
N VAL A 550 11.46 17.39 36.01
CA VAL A 550 11.67 18.65 35.28
C VAL A 550 11.21 18.50 33.82
N SER A 551 11.63 17.44 33.13
CA SER A 551 11.27 17.19 31.74
C SER A 551 9.76 17.09 31.55
N TYR A 552 9.05 16.45 32.50
CA TYR A 552 7.59 16.35 32.45
C TYR A 552 6.89 17.72 32.57
N LYS A 553 7.38 18.60 33.47
CA LYS A 553 6.84 19.96 33.63
C LYS A 553 7.09 20.81 32.38
N LEU A 554 8.30 20.75 31.84
CA LEU A 554 8.66 21.45 30.60
C LEU A 554 7.82 20.96 29.42
N LEU A 555 7.63 19.64 29.25
CA LEU A 555 6.78 19.07 28.20
C LEU A 555 5.32 19.53 28.29
N ASN A 556 4.76 19.59 29.51
CA ASN A 556 3.39 20.09 29.67
C ASN A 556 3.28 21.57 29.28
N SER A 557 4.26 22.38 29.67
CA SER A 557 4.31 23.82 29.33
C SER A 557 4.40 24.02 27.82
N VAL A 558 5.27 23.26 27.12
CA VAL A 558 5.37 23.27 25.66
C VAL A 558 4.07 22.82 25.00
N LYS A 559 3.43 21.76 25.50
CA LYS A 559 2.17 21.22 24.94
C LYS A 559 1.03 22.24 24.97
N VAL A 560 0.91 23.02 26.05
CA VAL A 560 -0.16 24.01 26.22
C VAL A 560 0.23 25.42 25.75
N GLY A 561 1.49 25.62 25.33
CA GLY A 561 1.98 26.93 24.89
C GLY A 561 2.26 27.92 26.03
N ASN A 562 2.43 27.45 27.28
CA ASN A 562 2.68 28.34 28.42
C ASN A 562 4.18 28.69 28.51
N LYS A 563 4.56 29.81 27.89
CA LYS A 563 5.95 30.32 27.88
C LYS A 563 6.44 30.72 29.27
N SER A 564 5.58 31.37 30.07
CA SER A 564 5.92 31.83 31.42
C SER A 564 6.31 30.67 32.33
N ASP A 565 5.47 29.62 32.39
CA ASP A 565 5.76 28.43 33.21
C ASP A 565 7.02 27.70 32.72
N PHE A 566 7.24 27.69 31.41
CA PHE A 566 8.44 27.11 30.81
C PHE A 566 9.68 27.87 31.26
N MET A 567 9.69 29.20 31.13
CA MET A 567 10.81 30.05 31.52
C MET A 567 11.10 29.98 33.02
N ASP A 568 10.06 30.01 33.87
CA ASP A 568 10.20 29.84 35.31
C ASP A 568 10.86 28.50 35.67
N THR A 569 10.46 27.43 34.98
CA THR A 569 11.04 26.10 35.18
C THR A 569 12.49 26.06 34.72
N ILE A 570 12.81 26.63 33.55
CA ILE A 570 14.17 26.70 33.01
C ILE A 570 15.09 27.49 33.94
N ILE A 571 14.68 28.67 34.41
CA ILE A 571 15.49 29.51 35.31
C ILE A 571 15.82 28.73 36.58
N ARG A 572 14.83 28.05 37.19
CA ARG A 572 15.07 27.20 38.38
C ARG A 572 16.05 26.06 38.11
N VAL A 573 15.98 25.46 36.93
CA VAL A 573 16.89 24.38 36.52
C VAL A 573 18.33 24.90 36.40
N PHE A 574 18.55 26.02 35.70
CA PHE A 574 19.88 26.62 35.56
C PHE A 574 20.45 27.10 36.91
N MET A 575 19.62 27.72 37.76
CA MET A 575 20.02 28.08 39.13
C MET A 575 20.44 26.86 39.94
N SER A 576 19.65 25.77 39.89
CA SER A 576 19.99 24.53 40.61
C SER A 576 21.21 23.81 40.06
N ALA A 577 21.58 24.09 38.81
CA ALA A 577 22.76 23.55 38.15
C ALA A 577 24.00 24.46 38.30
N GLU A 578 23.86 25.61 38.98
CA GLU A 578 24.91 26.62 39.14
C GLU A 578 25.48 27.11 37.78
N LYS A 579 24.63 27.16 36.75
CA LYS A 579 25.00 27.57 35.39
C LYS A 579 24.36 28.90 35.02
N GLN A 580 25.10 29.73 34.28
CA GLN A 580 24.56 30.94 33.67
C GLN A 580 23.59 30.55 32.54
N MET A 581 22.43 31.21 32.51
CA MET A 581 21.45 31.02 31.45
C MET A 581 21.89 31.79 30.20
N PRO A 582 22.02 31.13 29.03
CA PRO A 582 22.42 31.81 27.81
C PRO A 582 21.37 32.82 27.35
N ALA A 583 21.83 34.02 26.96
CA ALA A 583 20.95 35.15 26.60
C ALA A 583 19.97 34.82 25.47
N PHE A 584 20.36 33.99 24.50
CA PHE A 584 19.49 33.63 23.36
C PHE A 584 18.28 32.76 23.77
N ILE A 585 18.25 32.17 24.98
CA ILE A 585 17.04 31.49 25.49
C ILE A 585 15.94 32.52 25.78
N LEU A 586 16.29 33.78 26.07
CA LEU A 586 15.32 34.86 26.25
C LEU A 586 14.58 35.20 24.95
N ASP A 587 15.13 34.83 23.78
CA ASP A 587 14.50 35.03 22.48
C ASP A 587 13.23 34.15 22.29
N ILE A 588 12.95 33.21 23.20
CA ILE A 588 11.71 32.40 23.25
C ILE A 588 10.44 33.28 23.25
N GLU A 589 10.51 34.46 23.88
CA GLU A 589 9.36 35.37 23.94
C GLU A 589 9.08 36.05 22.59
N ILE A 590 10.12 36.26 21.77
CA ILE A 590 10.06 37.05 20.54
C ILE A 590 9.72 36.18 19.31
N GLU A 591 10.02 34.87 19.35
CA GLU A 591 9.77 33.89 18.26
C GLU A 591 10.22 34.36 16.86
N LYS A 592 11.25 35.20 16.79
CA LYS A 592 11.67 35.85 15.54
C LYS A 592 12.11 34.83 14.49
N ASP A 593 12.93 33.85 14.91
CA ASP A 593 13.57 32.89 14.00
C ASP A 593 13.13 31.43 14.25
N LEU A 594 12.86 31.06 15.51
CA LEU A 594 12.46 29.72 15.96
C LEU A 594 11.19 29.82 16.80
N ASP A 595 10.25 28.89 16.58
CA ASP A 595 9.03 28.81 17.37
C ASP A 595 9.29 28.22 18.77
N PHE A 596 8.41 28.55 19.72
CA PHE A 596 8.51 28.11 21.11
C PHE A 596 8.60 26.58 21.23
N GLU A 597 7.78 25.84 20.48
CA GLU A 597 7.80 24.38 20.57
C GLU A 597 9.11 23.77 20.09
N SER A 598 9.78 24.36 19.08
CA SER A 598 11.08 23.86 18.60
C SER A 598 12.17 24.08 19.64
N ILE A 599 12.19 25.25 20.29
CA ILE A 599 13.16 25.55 21.36
C ILE A 599 12.93 24.64 22.56
N GLY A 600 11.68 24.54 23.02
CA GLY A 600 11.32 23.71 24.16
C GLY A 600 11.64 22.23 23.93
N HIS A 601 11.24 21.68 22.77
CA HIS A 601 11.53 20.28 22.46
C HIS A 601 13.03 20.01 22.25
N ALA A 602 13.80 20.95 21.70
CA ALA A 602 15.25 20.79 21.54
C ALA A 602 15.94 20.67 22.91
N PHE A 603 15.63 21.56 23.84
CA PHE A 603 16.21 21.55 25.20
C PHE A 603 15.85 20.26 25.94
N ILE A 604 14.58 19.87 25.90
CA ILE A 604 14.09 18.65 26.57
C ILE A 604 14.72 17.40 25.95
N SER A 605 14.91 17.37 24.62
CA SER A 605 15.58 16.25 23.94
C SER A 605 17.01 16.06 24.44
N GLY A 606 17.77 17.14 24.65
CA GLY A 606 19.11 17.09 25.23
C GLY A 606 19.08 16.67 26.69
N LEU A 607 18.18 17.26 27.48
CA LEU A 607 18.00 16.98 28.90
C LEU A 607 17.68 15.51 29.19
N ILE A 608 16.98 14.81 28.30
CA ILE A 608 16.67 13.37 28.44
C ILE A 608 17.79 12.49 27.87
N SER A 609 18.59 12.96 26.92
CA SER A 609 19.60 12.15 26.22
C SER A 609 20.95 12.06 26.90
N GLY A 610 21.38 13.13 27.61
CA GLY A 610 22.78 13.29 28.03
C GLY A 610 23.71 13.62 26.85
N LYS A 611 25.00 13.87 27.11
CA LYS A 611 25.99 14.01 26.03
C LYS A 611 26.18 12.69 25.29
N TYR A 612 26.28 12.77 23.97
CA TYR A 612 26.61 11.63 23.13
C TYR A 612 28.05 11.17 23.41
N GLU A 613 28.22 10.10 24.18
CA GLU A 613 29.47 9.34 24.20
C GLU A 613 29.56 8.54 22.89
N GLY A 614 30.09 9.17 21.84
CA GLY A 614 30.58 8.43 20.70
C GLY A 614 31.71 7.51 21.17
N LYS A 615 31.50 6.19 21.07
CA LYS A 615 32.61 5.24 21.07
C LYS A 615 33.43 5.51 19.81
N ASP A 616 34.38 6.43 19.92
CA ASP A 616 35.67 6.49 19.22
C ASP A 616 36.40 7.72 19.75
N LYS A 617 37.34 7.48 20.68
CA LYS A 617 38.29 8.50 21.12
C LYS A 617 39.12 8.92 19.91
N LEU A 618 39.02 10.18 19.50
CA LEU A 618 40.10 10.82 18.75
C LEU A 618 41.28 11.01 19.71
N PRO A 619 42.47 10.45 19.42
CA PRO A 619 43.66 10.76 20.20
C PRO A 619 44.13 12.16 19.78
N ASN A 620 44.23 13.07 20.74
CA ASN A 620 45.39 13.94 20.96
C ASN A 620 44.98 15.18 21.76
N GLU A 621 45.35 15.21 23.04
CA GLU A 621 45.96 16.41 23.62
C GLU A 621 47.40 16.03 23.95
N LYS A 622 48.35 16.63 23.22
CA LYS A 622 49.75 16.66 23.63
C LYS A 622 49.81 17.61 24.83
N GLU A 623 50.18 17.09 25.98
CA GLU A 623 50.67 17.89 27.08
C GLU A 623 51.99 18.55 26.65
N GLU A 624 52.01 19.89 26.66
CA GLU A 624 53.25 20.64 26.79
C GLU A 624 53.73 20.53 28.24
N LYS A 625 54.84 19.82 28.44
CA LYS A 625 56.01 20.31 29.19
C LYS A 625 57.22 19.41 28.97
#